data_AF-A0A2L2WYU1-F1
#
_entry.id   AF-A0A2L2WYU1-F1
#
_cell.length_a   1.000
_cell.length_b   1.000
_cell.length_c   1.000
_cell.angle_alpha   90.00
_cell.angle_beta   90.00
_cell.angle_gamma   90.00
#
_symmetry.space_group_name_H-M   'P 1'
#
loop_
_entity.id
_entity.type
_entity.pdbx_description
1 polymer ?
#
loop_
_entity_poly.entity_id
_entity_poly.type
_entity_poly.pdbx_seq_one_letter_code
_entity_poly.pdbx_strand_id
1 'polypeptide(L)' 'MTVCIQELKNGKVVGEWMAVSSVCAARNQLYAIKNTKTATSPGVIIEESRNFIALHYSDGSIRKYQIVKYFTKEPI' A
#
# COMPACT_ATOMS: atom_id res chain seq x y z
N MET A 1 -0.13 11.03 -15.01
CA MET A 1 0.53 11.28 -13.71
C MET A 1 1.13 9.97 -13.25
N THR A 2 2.45 9.92 -13.02
CA THR A 2 3.11 8.69 -12.55
C THR A 2 2.94 8.54 -11.04
N VAL A 3 2.52 7.36 -10.60
CA VAL A 3 2.23 7.05 -9.20
C VAL A 3 2.84 5.71 -8.82
N CYS A 4 3.10 5.48 -7.54
CA CYS A 4 3.54 4.18 -7.03
C CYS A 4 2.86 3.85 -5.71
N ILE A 5 3.01 2.62 -5.24
CA ILE A 5 2.58 2.22 -3.90
C ILE A 5 3.80 2.30 -2.98
N GLN A 6 3.68 3.10 -1.92
CA GLN A 6 4.66 3.19 -0.85
C GLN A 6 4.23 2.26 0.30
N GLU A 7 5.16 1.43 0.77
CA GLU A 7 4.97 0.59 1.95
C GLU A 7 5.58 1.30 3.17
N LEU A 8 4.77 1.48 4.22
CA LEU A 8 5.20 1.95 5.52
C LEU A 8 5.07 0.82 6.53
N LYS A 9 6.10 0.59 7.34
CA LYS A 9 6.05 -0.27 8.52
C LYS A 9 6.13 0.60 9.77
N ASN A 10 5.12 0.53 10.63
CA ASN A 10 5.01 1.35 11.85
C ASN A 10 5.22 2.85 11.56
N GLY A 11 4.63 3.35 10.47
CA GLY A 11 4.72 4.75 10.05
C GLY A 11 6.03 5.16 9.34
N LYS A 12 7.01 4.26 9.20
CA LYS A 12 8.27 4.51 8.49
C LYS A 12 8.25 3.88 7.11
N VAL A 13 8.68 4.61 6.09
CA VAL A 13 8.81 4.09 4.73
C VAL A 13 9.85 2.97 4.71
N VAL A 14 9.45 1.79 4.22
CA VAL A 14 10.34 0.62 4.10
C VAL A 14 10.54 0.16 2.67
N GLY A 15 9.70 0.60 1.75
CA GLY A 15 9.83 0.23 0.34
C GLY A 15 8.84 0.92 -0.56
N GLU A 16 9.08 0.79 -1.85
CA GLU A 16 8.21 1.28 -2.92
C GLU A 16 8.02 0.18 -3.96
N TRP A 17 6.82 0.13 -4.52
CA TRP A 17 6.47 -0.76 -5.61
C TRP A 17 6.67 -0.08 -6.96
N MET A 18 6.63 -0.87 -8.03
CA MET A 18 6.79 -0.39 -9.40
C MET A 18 5.87 0.79 -9.71
N ALA A 19 6.45 1.85 -10.26
CA ALA A 19 5.71 3.02 -10.70
C ALA A 19 4.82 2.70 -11.91
N VAL A 20 3.61 3.25 -11.92
CA VAL A 20 2.63 3.09 -12.99
C VAL A 20 2.14 4.45 -13.49
N SER A 21 1.67 4.50 -14.73
CA SER A 21 1.28 5.74 -15.41
C SER A 21 -0.11 6.27 -15.03
N SER A 22 -0.87 5.53 -14.21
CA SER A 22 -2.23 5.92 -13.80
C SER A 22 -2.59 5.49 -12.37
N VAL A 23 -3.45 6.29 -11.73
CA VAL A 23 -4.02 5.97 -10.40
C VAL A 23 -4.84 4.68 -10.45
N CYS A 24 -5.60 4.44 -11.52
CA CYS A 24 -6.39 3.21 -11.66
C CYS A 24 -5.50 1.96 -11.65
N ALA A 25 -4.35 1.98 -12.34
CA ALA A 25 -3.40 0.87 -12.30
C ALA A 25 -2.82 0.65 -10.89
N ALA A 26 -2.51 1.73 -10.16
CA ALA A 26 -2.02 1.63 -8.79
C ALA A 26 -3.09 1.09 -7.83
N ARG A 27 -4.36 1.44 -8.04
CA ARG A 27 -5.48 0.85 -7.27
C ARG A 27 -5.60 -0.65 -7.52
N ASN A 28 -5.49 -1.09 -8.77
CA ASN A 28 -5.51 -2.53 -9.09
C ASN A 28 -4.35 -3.27 -8.40
N GLN A 29 -3.16 -2.67 -8.37
CA GLN A 29 -2.02 -3.22 -7.61
C GLN A 29 -2.31 -3.24 -6.09
N LEU A 30 -2.95 -2.21 -5.54
CA LEU A 30 -3.33 -2.15 -4.13
C LEU A 30 -4.32 -3.27 -3.76
N TYR A 31 -5.31 -3.52 -4.62
CA TYR A 31 -6.24 -4.65 -4.47
C TYR A 31 -5.52 -6.00 -4.57
N ALA A 32 -4.56 -6.15 -5.48
CA ALA A 32 -3.73 -7.35 -5.56
C ALA A 32 -2.93 -7.56 -4.27
N ILE A 33 -2.30 -6.49 -3.74
CA ILE A 33 -1.57 -6.54 -2.46
C ILE A 33 -2.50 -6.96 -1.33
N LYS A 34 -3.70 -6.37 -1.23
CA LYS A 34 -4.72 -6.78 -0.25
C LYS A 34 -4.94 -8.29 -0.30
N ASN A 35 -5.31 -8.81 -1.48
CA ASN A 35 -5.63 -10.23 -1.66
C ASN A 35 -4.43 -11.15 -1.35
N THR A 36 -3.24 -10.78 -1.81
CA THR A 36 -2.03 -11.58 -1.55
C THR A 36 -1.66 -11.58 -0.08
N LYS A 37 -1.67 -10.41 0.58
CA LYS A 37 -1.26 -10.29 1.98
C LYS A 37 -2.28 -10.94 2.91
N THR A 38 -3.58 -10.78 2.69
CA THR A 38 -4.59 -11.47 3.52
C THR A 38 -4.55 -13.00 3.35
N ALA A 39 -4.15 -13.51 2.17
CA ALA A 39 -4.05 -14.96 1.92
C ALA A 39 -2.76 -15.60 2.45
N THR A 40 -1.60 -14.93 2.33
CA THR A 40 -0.28 -15.54 2.65
C THR A 40 0.24 -15.23 4.05
N SER A 41 -0.23 -14.17 4.70
CA SER A 41 0.12 -13.82 6.07
C SER A 41 -1.03 -13.01 6.64
N PRO A 42 -1.97 -13.60 7.41
CA PRO A 42 -3.27 -13.00 7.71
C PRO A 42 -3.13 -11.75 8.58
N GLY A 43 -2.71 -10.66 7.95
CA GLY A 43 -2.79 -9.32 8.49
C GLY A 43 -4.26 -8.93 8.48
N VAL A 44 -4.74 -8.44 9.62
CA VAL A 44 -6.10 -7.96 9.78
C VAL A 44 -6.17 -6.55 9.18
N ILE A 45 -7.13 -6.31 8.29
CA ILE A 45 -7.36 -4.97 7.75
C ILE A 45 -7.90 -4.10 8.87
N ILE A 46 -7.18 -3.02 9.18
CA ILE A 46 -7.58 -2.03 10.19
C ILE A 46 -8.07 -0.72 9.57
N GLU A 47 -7.59 -0.40 8.36
CA GLU A 47 -7.99 0.80 7.63
C GLU A 47 -7.93 0.50 6.13
N GLU A 48 -8.97 0.89 5.38
CA GLU A 48 -9.02 0.70 3.93
C GLU A 48 -9.69 1.89 3.25
N SER A 49 -9.08 2.34 2.17
CA SER A 49 -9.62 3.36 1.27
C SER A 49 -9.25 3.01 -0.17
N ARG A 50 -9.75 3.81 -1.12
CA ARG A 50 -9.42 3.66 -2.53
C ARG A 50 -7.93 3.87 -2.82
N ASN A 51 -7.20 4.59 -1.97
CA ASN A 51 -5.80 4.96 -2.21
C ASN A 51 -4.83 4.39 -1.17
N PHE A 52 -5.31 3.67 -0.15
CA PHE A 52 -4.43 3.03 0.80
C PHE A 52 -5.10 1.84 1.50
N ILE A 53 -4.28 0.95 2.05
CA ILE A 53 -4.71 -0.12 2.95
C ILE A 53 -3.71 -0.27 4.09
N ALA A 54 -4.20 -0.42 5.31
CA ALA A 54 -3.40 -0.69 6.49
C ALA A 54 -3.77 -2.07 7.07
N LEU A 55 -2.74 -2.87 7.31
CA LEU A 55 -2.81 -4.23 7.83
C LEU A 55 -2.07 -4.31 9.16
N HIS A 56 -2.73 -4.86 10.17
CA HIS A 56 -2.11 -5.23 11.44
C HIS A 56 -1.72 -6.70 11.41
N TYR A 57 -0.43 -6.97 11.61
CA TYR A 57 0.12 -8.33 11.60
C TYR A 57 0.24 -8.90 13.02
N SER A 58 0.38 -10.23 13.12
CA SER A 58 0.52 -10.94 14.40
C SER A 58 1.79 -10.59 15.17
N ASP A 59 2.81 -10.04 14.49
CA ASP A 59 4.04 -9.51 15.11
C ASP A 59 3.83 -8.12 15.76
N GLY A 60 2.59 -7.62 15.77
CA GLY A 60 2.24 -6.29 16.28
C GLY A 60 2.63 -5.15 15.35
N SER A 61 3.17 -5.45 14.16
CA SER A 61 3.52 -4.41 13.19
C SER A 61 2.31 -4.00 12.37
N ILE A 62 2.25 -2.70 12.07
CA ILE A 62 1.28 -2.14 11.13
C ILE A 62 2.02 -1.89 9.82
N ARG A 63 1.54 -2.50 8.73
CA ARG A 63 1.99 -2.14 7.39
C ARG A 63 0.90 -1.37 6.66
N LYS A 64 1.25 -0.18 6.20
CA LYS A 64 0.38 0.65 5.37
C LYS A 64 0.93 0.68 3.95
N TYR A 65 0.08 0.39 2.97
CA TYR A 65 0.37 0.52 1.56
C TYR A 65 -0.45 1.70 1.06
N GLN A 66 0.20 2.74 0.53
CA GLN A 66 -0.49 3.96 0.09
C GLN A 66 -0.03 4.38 -1.30
N ILE A 67 -0.97 4.86 -2.12
CA ILE A 67 -0.67 5.41 -3.44
C ILE A 67 -0.10 6.81 -3.25
N VAL A 68 1.09 7.04 -3.79
CA VAL A 68 1.75 8.34 -3.79
C VAL A 68 2.12 8.77 -5.21
N LYS A 69 2.20 10.07 -5.43
CA LYS A 69 2.80 10.63 -6.65
C LYS A 69 4.27 10.21 -6.69
N TYR A 70 4.71 9.63 -7.81
CA TYR A 70 6.02 9.00 -7.88
C TYR A 70 7.18 9.99 -7.63
N PHE A 71 7.05 11.21 -8.15
CA PHE A 71 8.10 12.23 -8.07
C PHE A 71 8.06 13.04 -6.77
N THR A 72 6.88 13.44 -6.30
CA THR A 72 6.75 14.31 -5.10
C THR A 72 6.56 13.51 -3.81
N LYS A 73 6.27 12.21 -3.91
CA LYS A 73 5.94 11.32 -2.77
C LYS A 73 4.72 11.78 -1.96
N GLU A 74 3.92 12.68 -2.52
CA GLU A 74 2.68 13.13 -1.91
C GLU A 74 1.60 12.05 -2.03
N PRO A 75 0.89 11.73 -0.93
CA PRO A 75 -0.28 10.86 -0.98
C PRO A 75 -1.34 11.37 -1.96
N ILE A 76 -2.05 10.45 -2.59
CA ILE A 76 -3.22 10.72 -3.45
C ILE A 76 -4.51 10.47 -2.70
#